data_AF-A0AAW8KJT7-F1
#
_entry.id   AF-A0AAW8KJT7-F1
#
_cell.length_a   1.000
_cell.length_b   1.000
_cell.length_c   1.000
_cell.angle_alpha   90.00
_cell.angle_beta   90.00
_cell.angle_gamma   90.00
#
_symmetry.space_group_name_H-M   'P 1'
#
loop_
_entity.id
_entity.type
_entity.pdbx_description
1 polymer ?
#
loop_
_entity_poly.entity_id
_entity_poly.type
_entity_poly.pdbx_seq_one_letter_code
_entity_poly.pdbx_strand_id
1 'polypeptide(L)'
;FKIRADFTDTLQRNDENEQAYMQLIADYVQADKLLPFDRSALAALLTDSSRQAEDQSSLSLHASTLGDLIREAHHHAFKANEKLVTDQHINLALQHRQYRLGYLRELYWQDLSRGTQLIETSGHRLGQINALSVIHYADVEFGLPSRLTASVYQGGGDILDIERSVE
;
A
#
# COMPACT_ATOMS: atom_id res chain seq x y z
N PHE A 1 -30.91 10.63 -19.70
CA PHE A 1 -31.03 10.19 -18.29
C PHE A 1 -30.92 11.43 -17.39
N LYS A 2 -31.86 11.66 -16.45
CA LYS A 2 -31.98 12.92 -15.68
C LYS A 2 -31.71 12.79 -14.16
N ILE A 3 -31.26 11.63 -13.70
CA ILE A 3 -30.93 11.39 -12.29
C ILE A 3 -29.41 11.27 -12.20
N ARG A 4 -28.80 12.10 -11.35
CA ARG A 4 -27.39 12.02 -11.00
C ARG A 4 -27.27 11.14 -9.76
N ALA A 5 -26.48 10.07 -9.86
CA ALA A 5 -26.12 9.20 -8.75
C ALA A 5 -24.60 9.27 -8.59
N ASP A 6 -24.16 10.03 -7.59
CA ASP A 6 -22.75 10.12 -7.24
C ASP A 6 -22.46 9.01 -6.23
N PHE A 7 -21.42 8.22 -6.51
CA PHE A 7 -20.92 7.20 -5.60
C PHE A 7 -19.72 7.76 -4.84
N THR A 8 -19.63 7.45 -3.56
CA THR A 8 -18.43 7.70 -2.76
C THR A 8 -17.48 6.51 -2.91
N ASP A 9 -16.19 6.78 -2.97
CA ASP A 9 -15.15 5.75 -3.08
C ASP A 9 -14.73 5.20 -1.70
N THR A 10 -15.14 5.89 -0.63
CA THR A 10 -14.82 5.54 0.75
C THR A 10 -16.03 5.65 1.67
N LEU A 11 -15.93 4.99 2.82
CA LEU A 11 -16.93 4.94 3.87
C LEU A 11 -16.23 5.16 5.22
N GLN A 12 -16.83 5.93 6.13
CA GLN A 12 -16.24 6.15 7.44
C GLN A 12 -16.10 4.84 8.22
N ARG A 13 -14.96 4.62 8.85
CA ARG A 13 -14.71 3.45 9.70
C ARG A 13 -15.30 3.66 11.09
N ASN A 14 -16.44 3.06 11.35
CA ASN A 14 -17.11 2.98 12.64
C ASN A 14 -17.73 1.58 12.81
N ASP A 15 -18.22 1.25 14.00
CA ASP A 15 -18.71 -0.11 14.31
C ASP A 15 -19.85 -0.58 13.38
N GLU A 16 -20.78 0.33 13.03
CA GLU A 16 -21.91 0.03 12.13
C GLU A 16 -21.42 -0.29 10.71
N ASN A 17 -20.51 0.54 10.21
CA ASN A 17 -19.93 0.42 8.90
C ASN A 17 -18.98 -0.76 8.76
N GLU A 18 -18.22 -1.10 9.81
CA GLU A 18 -17.44 -2.34 9.84
C GLU A 18 -18.36 -3.56 9.78
N GLN A 19 -19.49 -3.58 10.50
CA GLN A 19 -20.47 -4.67 10.41
C GLN A 19 -21.08 -4.79 9.01
N ALA A 20 -21.44 -3.68 8.37
CA ALA A 20 -21.93 -3.68 6.99
C ALA A 20 -20.85 -4.19 6.01
N TYR A 21 -19.59 -3.81 6.22
CA TYR A 21 -18.46 -4.30 5.43
C TYR A 21 -18.25 -5.81 5.60
N MET A 22 -18.42 -6.35 6.81
CA MET A 22 -18.39 -7.79 7.07
C MET A 22 -19.50 -8.54 6.35
N GLN A 23 -20.70 -7.95 6.27
CA GLN A 23 -21.81 -8.52 5.49
C GLN A 23 -21.48 -8.57 4.01
N LEU A 24 -20.90 -7.49 3.45
CA LEU A 24 -20.42 -7.48 2.06
C LEU A 24 -19.40 -8.60 1.80
N ILE A 25 -18.44 -8.81 2.70
CA ILE A 25 -17.47 -9.91 2.59
C ILE A 25 -18.18 -11.27 2.64
N ALA A 26 -19.15 -11.44 3.54
CA ALA A 26 -19.94 -12.67 3.65
C ALA A 26 -20.72 -12.96 2.36
N ASP A 27 -21.27 -11.93 1.72
CA ASP A 27 -21.97 -12.04 0.44
C ASP A 27 -21.02 -12.53 -0.66
N TYR A 28 -19.79 -12.01 -0.73
CA TYR A 28 -18.75 -12.52 -1.65
C TYR A 28 -18.44 -14.00 -1.40
N VAL A 29 -18.22 -14.38 -0.14
CA VAL A 29 -17.88 -15.76 0.24
C VAL A 29 -19.01 -16.72 -0.13
N GLN A 30 -20.27 -16.33 0.07
CA GLN A 30 -21.43 -17.15 -0.28
C GLN A 30 -21.66 -17.23 -1.80
N ALA A 31 -21.60 -16.09 -2.49
CA ALA A 31 -21.84 -16.02 -3.94
C ALA A 31 -20.83 -16.86 -4.72
N ASP A 32 -19.55 -16.75 -4.36
CA ASP A 32 -18.45 -17.44 -5.05
C ASP A 32 -18.14 -18.83 -4.45
N LYS A 33 -18.91 -19.27 -3.43
CA LYS A 33 -18.76 -20.57 -2.73
C LYS A 33 -17.35 -20.81 -2.20
N LEU A 34 -16.79 -19.79 -1.55
CA LEU A 34 -15.42 -19.80 -1.05
C LEU A 34 -15.32 -20.50 0.31
N LEU A 35 -14.09 -20.81 0.71
CA LEU A 35 -13.78 -21.26 2.07
C LEU A 35 -14.21 -20.19 3.08
N PRO A 36 -14.66 -20.58 4.29
CA PRO A 36 -14.98 -19.63 5.34
C PRO A 36 -13.74 -18.84 5.78
N PHE A 37 -13.94 -17.57 6.11
CA PHE A 37 -12.91 -16.66 6.60
C PHE A 37 -12.98 -16.58 8.12
N ASP A 38 -11.84 -16.69 8.79
CA ASP A 38 -11.78 -16.52 10.24
C ASP A 38 -11.67 -15.04 10.62
N ARG A 39 -11.66 -14.77 11.93
CA ARG A 39 -11.56 -13.39 12.45
C ARG A 39 -10.26 -12.70 12.05
N SER A 40 -9.16 -13.46 11.89
CA SER A 40 -7.87 -12.90 11.51
C SER A 40 -7.87 -12.41 10.05
N ALA A 41 -8.47 -13.18 9.14
CA ALA A 41 -8.63 -12.79 7.75
C ALA A 41 -9.54 -11.57 7.59
N LEU A 42 -10.65 -11.51 8.34
CA LEU A 42 -11.56 -10.36 8.33
C LEU A 42 -10.87 -9.07 8.81
N ALA A 43 -10.07 -9.15 9.88
CA ALA A 43 -9.29 -8.02 10.36
C ALA A 43 -8.22 -7.57 9.36
N ALA A 44 -7.58 -8.51 8.66
CA ALA A 44 -6.62 -8.21 7.60
C ALA A 44 -7.30 -7.51 6.40
N LEU A 45 -8.49 -7.95 6.01
CA LEU A 45 -9.28 -7.30 4.94
C LEU A 45 -9.70 -5.88 5.30
N LEU A 46 -10.17 -5.63 6.54
CA LEU A 46 -10.46 -4.27 7.01
C LEU A 46 -9.22 -3.38 6.99
N THR A 47 -8.10 -3.91 7.45
CA THR A 47 -6.83 -3.17 7.46
C THR A 47 -6.37 -2.83 6.05
N ASP A 48 -6.50 -3.75 5.10
CA ASP A 48 -6.19 -3.49 3.70
C ASP A 48 -7.17 -2.49 3.08
N SER A 49 -8.46 -2.56 3.42
CA SER A 49 -9.47 -1.60 2.98
C SER A 49 -9.16 -0.17 3.44
N SER A 50 -8.76 0.02 4.70
CA SER A 50 -8.29 1.34 5.18
C SER A 50 -7.00 1.77 4.51
N ARG A 51 -6.08 0.84 4.22
CA ARG A 51 -4.85 1.15 3.48
C ARG A 51 -5.15 1.65 2.06
N GLN A 52 -6.10 1.02 1.36
CA GLN A 52 -6.54 1.45 0.04
C GLN A 52 -7.28 2.80 0.07
N ALA A 53 -7.87 3.17 1.21
CA ALA A 53 -8.48 4.48 1.41
C ALA A 53 -7.46 5.57 1.82
N GLU A 54 -6.19 5.21 2.03
CA GLU A 54 -5.12 6.08 2.54
C GLU A 54 -5.46 6.80 3.88
N ASP A 55 -6.43 6.25 4.61
CA ASP A 55 -6.96 6.84 5.84
C ASP A 55 -7.42 5.73 6.79
N GLN A 56 -6.80 5.71 7.97
CA GLN A 56 -7.13 4.76 9.04
C GLN A 56 -8.58 4.87 9.55
N SER A 57 -9.22 6.02 9.33
CA SER A 57 -10.61 6.31 9.70
C SER A 57 -11.62 6.08 8.57
N SER A 58 -11.17 5.52 7.44
CA SER A 58 -12.00 5.21 6.27
C SER A 58 -11.82 3.77 5.80
N LEU A 59 -12.80 3.27 5.05
CA LEU A 59 -12.81 1.96 4.36
C LEU A 59 -13.04 2.20 2.87
N SER A 60 -12.25 1.55 2.02
CA SER A 60 -12.43 1.60 0.57
C SER A 60 -13.66 0.83 0.12
N LEU A 61 -14.45 1.44 -0.77
CA LEU A 61 -15.63 0.86 -1.42
C LEU A 61 -15.32 0.28 -2.81
N HIS A 62 -14.04 0.14 -3.16
CA HIS A 62 -13.62 -0.43 -4.43
C HIS A 62 -13.85 -1.96 -4.45
N ALA A 63 -15.08 -2.35 -4.78
CA ALA A 63 -15.57 -3.72 -4.65
C ALA A 63 -14.77 -4.76 -5.48
N SER A 64 -14.23 -4.36 -6.64
CA SER A 64 -13.40 -5.23 -7.49
C SER A 64 -12.10 -5.64 -6.80
N THR A 65 -11.37 -4.71 -6.19
CA THR A 65 -10.06 -5.02 -5.55
C THR A 65 -10.25 -5.88 -4.32
N LEU A 66 -11.32 -5.64 -3.56
CA LEU A 66 -11.72 -6.47 -2.43
C LEU A 66 -12.05 -7.90 -2.89
N GLY A 67 -12.92 -8.04 -3.90
CA GLY A 67 -13.31 -9.35 -4.44
C GLY A 67 -12.13 -10.15 -4.97
N ASP A 68 -11.21 -9.51 -5.68
CA ASP A 68 -9.99 -10.17 -6.17
C ASP A 68 -9.10 -10.66 -5.02
N LEU A 69 -8.90 -9.83 -3.98
CA LEU A 69 -8.12 -10.22 -2.80
C LEU A 69 -8.76 -11.40 -2.05
N ILE A 70 -10.08 -11.39 -1.90
CA ILE A 70 -10.83 -12.49 -1.28
C ILE A 70 -10.61 -13.80 -2.06
N ARG A 71 -10.70 -13.76 -3.39
CA ARG A 71 -10.49 -14.95 -4.25
C ARG A 71 -9.05 -15.43 -4.24
N GLU A 72 -8.07 -14.52 -4.30
CA GLU A 72 -6.66 -14.87 -4.22
C GLU A 72 -6.33 -15.54 -2.87
N ALA A 73 -6.82 -14.99 -1.76
CA ALA A 73 -6.61 -15.57 -0.43
C ALA A 73 -7.29 -16.93 -0.27
N HIS A 74 -8.51 -17.09 -0.78
CA HIS A 74 -9.19 -18.38 -0.84
C HIS A 74 -8.35 -19.42 -1.61
N HIS A 75 -7.82 -19.05 -2.79
CA HIS A 75 -7.00 -19.93 -3.60
C HIS A 75 -5.72 -20.37 -2.88
N HIS A 76 -5.10 -19.48 -2.11
CA HIS A 76 -3.96 -19.81 -1.27
C HIS A 76 -4.32 -20.83 -0.18
N ALA A 77 -5.41 -20.61 0.55
CA ALA A 77 -5.87 -21.54 1.58
C ALA A 77 -6.26 -22.91 1.00
N PHE A 78 -6.95 -22.89 -0.14
CA PHE A 78 -7.35 -24.11 -0.85
C PHE A 78 -6.12 -24.92 -1.30
N LYS A 79 -5.11 -24.27 -1.88
CA LYS A 79 -3.85 -24.92 -2.26
C LYS A 79 -3.07 -25.49 -1.06
N ALA A 80 -3.19 -24.86 0.10
CA ALA A 80 -2.59 -25.33 1.35
C ALA A 80 -3.40 -26.48 2.01
N ASN A 81 -4.51 -26.93 1.40
CA ASN A 81 -5.47 -27.88 1.98
C ASN A 81 -6.04 -27.42 3.33
N GLU A 82 -6.18 -26.11 3.53
CA GLU A 82 -6.80 -25.55 4.72
C GLU A 82 -8.32 -25.49 4.58
N LYS A 83 -9.00 -25.48 5.74
CA LYS A 83 -10.47 -25.41 5.81
C LYS A 83 -10.99 -24.00 6.02
N LEU A 84 -10.11 -23.07 6.40
CA LEU A 84 -10.42 -21.69 6.73
C LEU A 84 -9.39 -20.79 6.06
N VAL A 85 -9.83 -19.61 5.62
CA VAL A 85 -8.92 -18.54 5.22
C VAL A 85 -8.53 -17.75 6.48
N THR A 86 -7.23 -17.57 6.68
CA THR A 86 -6.62 -16.81 7.78
C THR A 86 -5.88 -15.57 7.26
N ASP A 87 -5.46 -14.70 8.16
CA ASP A 87 -4.63 -13.52 7.85
C ASP A 87 -3.37 -13.86 7.03
N GLN A 88 -2.75 -15.02 7.27
CA GLN A 88 -1.58 -15.48 6.52
C GLN A 88 -1.85 -15.58 5.03
N HIS A 89 -3.05 -16.05 4.65
CA HIS A 89 -3.45 -16.18 3.25
C HIS A 89 -3.72 -14.83 2.60
N ILE A 90 -4.32 -13.90 3.35
CA ILE A 90 -4.55 -12.52 2.89
C ILE A 90 -3.19 -11.82 2.67
N ASN A 91 -2.30 -11.91 3.65
CA ASN A 91 -0.97 -11.32 3.57
C ASN A 91 -0.14 -11.93 2.44
N LEU A 92 -0.25 -13.24 2.20
CA LEU A 92 0.42 -13.90 1.07
C LEU A 92 -0.11 -13.40 -0.27
N ALA A 93 -1.43 -13.25 -0.42
CA ALA A 93 -2.04 -12.67 -1.62
C ALA A 93 -1.56 -11.23 -1.87
N LEU A 94 -1.52 -10.40 -0.83
CA LEU A 94 -0.99 -9.03 -0.90
C LEU A 94 0.49 -9.00 -1.28
N GLN A 95 1.32 -9.86 -0.68
CA GLN A 95 2.74 -9.98 -1.03
C GLN A 95 2.93 -10.41 -2.49
N HIS A 96 2.15 -11.38 -2.96
CA HIS A 96 2.18 -11.80 -4.36
C HIS A 96 1.76 -10.67 -5.29
N ARG A 97 0.75 -9.88 -4.93
CA ARG A 97 0.35 -8.68 -5.69
C ARG A 97 1.48 -7.67 -5.77
N GLN A 98 2.13 -7.36 -4.63
CA GLN A 98 3.28 -6.46 -4.58
C GLN A 98 4.48 -6.98 -5.36
N TYR A 99 4.70 -8.29 -5.38
CA TYR A 99 5.77 -8.91 -6.16
C TYR A 99 5.51 -8.78 -7.66
N ARG A 100 4.28 -9.07 -8.12
CA ARG A 100 3.88 -8.92 -9.54
C ARG A 100 4.07 -7.49 -10.06
N LEU A 101 3.87 -6.50 -9.19
CA LEU A 101 3.99 -5.07 -9.50
C LEU A 101 5.38 -4.50 -9.14
N GLY A 102 6.28 -5.31 -8.57
CA GLY A 102 7.45 -4.81 -7.85
C GLY A 102 8.74 -4.62 -8.67
N TYR A 103 8.73 -4.88 -9.98
CA TYR A 103 9.97 -4.92 -10.78
C TYR A 103 10.77 -3.62 -10.72
N LEU A 104 10.11 -2.47 -10.87
CA LEU A 104 10.78 -1.17 -10.83
C LEU A 104 11.39 -0.89 -9.44
N ARG A 105 10.65 -1.23 -8.38
CA ARG A 105 11.14 -1.14 -6.99
C ARG A 105 12.37 -2.04 -6.78
N GLU A 106 12.38 -3.23 -7.40
CA GLU A 106 13.50 -4.16 -7.28
C GLU A 106 14.76 -3.68 -8.01
N LEU A 107 14.62 -3.06 -9.19
CA LEU A 107 15.74 -2.41 -9.88
C LEU A 107 16.37 -1.31 -9.00
N TYR A 108 15.54 -0.48 -8.37
CA TYR A 108 16.03 0.55 -7.46
C TYR A 108 16.75 -0.06 -6.24
N TRP A 109 16.21 -1.12 -5.65
CA TRP A 109 16.88 -1.86 -4.58
C TRP A 109 18.23 -2.43 -5.01
N GLN A 110 18.36 -2.91 -6.25
CA GLN A 110 19.63 -3.40 -6.78
C GLN A 110 20.65 -2.26 -6.91
N ASP A 111 20.23 -1.08 -7.34
CA ASP A 111 21.10 0.11 -7.43
C ASP A 111 21.61 0.55 -6.06
N LEU A 112 20.73 0.64 -5.06
CA LEU A 112 21.11 0.87 -3.67
C LEU A 112 22.11 -0.19 -3.18
N SER A 113 21.82 -1.46 -3.42
CA SER A 113 22.64 -2.58 -2.96
C SER A 113 24.03 -2.62 -3.61
N ARG A 114 24.13 -2.15 -4.86
CA ARG A 114 25.42 -2.02 -5.58
C ARG A 114 26.20 -0.77 -5.19
N GLY A 115 25.60 0.14 -4.41
CA GLY A 115 26.21 1.41 -4.03
C GLY A 115 26.29 2.42 -5.16
N THR A 116 25.52 2.25 -6.24
CA THR A 116 25.39 3.29 -7.28
C THR A 116 24.63 4.50 -6.73
N GLN A 117 23.67 4.25 -5.84
CA GLN A 117 23.03 5.25 -5.00
C GLN A 117 23.50 5.15 -3.55
N LEU A 118 24.00 6.26 -3.02
CA LEU A 118 24.59 6.35 -1.69
C LEU A 118 23.52 6.76 -0.66
N ILE A 119 23.03 5.78 0.10
CA ILE A 119 22.13 5.99 1.24
C ILE A 119 22.79 5.42 2.49
N GLU A 120 22.98 6.24 3.52
CA GLU A 120 23.49 5.82 4.83
C GLU A 120 22.29 5.64 5.78
N THR A 121 22.13 4.43 6.33
CA THR A 121 21.04 4.10 7.30
C THR A 121 21.52 4.01 8.74
N SER A 122 22.82 4.18 8.98
CA SER A 122 23.44 4.13 10.30
C SER A 122 24.58 5.14 10.39
N GLY A 123 24.96 5.50 11.63
CA GLY A 123 25.97 6.53 11.88
C GLY A 123 25.39 7.94 11.91
N HIS A 124 26.26 8.94 11.74
CA HIS A 124 25.87 10.35 11.70
C HIS A 124 26.70 11.12 10.66
N ARG A 125 26.07 12.12 10.05
CA ARG A 125 26.70 13.08 9.12
C ARG A 125 26.11 14.46 9.34
N LEU A 126 26.96 15.49 9.29
CA LEU A 126 26.51 16.88 9.35
C LEU A 126 26.03 17.34 7.97
N GLY A 127 24.90 18.07 7.93
CA GLY A 127 24.36 18.64 6.70
C GLY A 127 23.82 17.59 5.71
N GLN A 128 23.44 16.40 6.17
CA GLN A 128 22.83 15.39 5.30
C GLN A 128 21.58 14.81 5.97
N ILE A 129 20.54 14.58 5.17
CA ILE A 129 19.32 13.89 5.58
C ILE A 129 18.89 12.90 4.49
N ASN A 130 18.15 11.87 4.88
CA ASN A 130 17.45 10.99 3.94
C ASN A 130 16.03 11.54 3.77
N ALA A 131 15.79 12.23 2.66
CA ALA A 131 14.46 12.63 2.24
C ALA A 131 13.69 11.37 1.77
N LEU A 132 12.37 11.40 1.95
CA LEU A 132 11.49 10.35 1.44
C LEU A 132 10.67 10.93 0.29
N SER A 133 10.74 10.27 -0.85
CA SER A 133 9.96 10.61 -2.03
C SER A 133 9.08 9.42 -2.39
N VAL A 134 7.92 9.69 -2.98
CA VAL A 134 7.03 8.65 -3.50
C VAL A 134 7.10 8.68 -5.01
N ILE A 135 7.37 7.54 -5.64
CA ILE A 135 7.23 7.38 -7.08
C ILE A 135 5.90 6.69 -7.35
N HIS A 136 5.10 7.33 -8.20
CA HIS A 136 3.90 6.75 -8.76
C HIS A 136 4.12 6.51 -10.26
N TYR A 137 4.19 5.24 -10.67
CA TYR A 137 4.39 4.86 -12.07
C TYR A 137 3.46 3.71 -12.45
N ALA A 138 2.58 3.98 -13.43
CA ALA A 138 1.51 3.09 -13.83
C ALA A 138 0.70 2.62 -12.61
N ASP A 139 0.68 1.31 -12.33
CA ASP A 139 -0.09 0.70 -11.24
C ASP A 139 0.76 0.44 -9.98
N VAL A 140 1.92 1.09 -9.88
CA VAL A 140 2.89 0.85 -8.81
C VAL A 140 3.22 2.16 -8.11
N GLU A 141 3.13 2.11 -6.78
CA GLU A 141 3.55 3.17 -5.90
C GLU A 141 4.55 2.62 -4.88
N PHE A 142 5.68 3.29 -4.73
CA PHE A 142 6.66 2.94 -3.72
C PHE A 142 7.48 4.15 -3.28
N GLY A 143 7.82 4.15 -1.99
CA GLY A 143 8.68 5.16 -1.39
C GLY A 143 10.15 4.88 -1.64
N LEU A 144 10.92 5.93 -1.88
CA LEU A 144 12.35 5.91 -2.13
C LEU A 144 13.09 6.91 -1.25
N PRO A 145 14.22 6.50 -0.65
CA PRO A 145 15.07 7.42 0.07
C PRO A 145 15.98 8.19 -0.91
N SER A 146 16.04 9.51 -0.74
CA SER A 146 16.96 10.38 -1.48
C SER A 146 17.89 11.09 -0.50
N ARG A 147 19.20 11.08 -0.76
CA ARG A 147 20.16 11.79 0.08
C ARG A 147 20.15 13.28 -0.27
N LEU A 148 19.69 14.11 0.65
CA LEU A 148 19.70 15.56 0.53
C LEU A 148 20.85 16.14 1.36
N THR A 149 21.61 17.06 0.76
CA THR A 149 22.76 17.69 1.40
C THR A 149 22.57 19.20 1.53
N ALA A 150 22.95 19.76 2.66
CA ALA A 150 22.98 21.19 2.93
C ALA A 150 24.39 21.61 3.34
N SER A 151 24.88 22.69 2.73
CA SER A 151 26.17 23.30 3.06
C SER A 151 25.98 24.79 3.30
N VAL A 152 26.69 25.34 4.28
CA VAL A 152 26.61 26.75 4.65
C VAL A 152 27.98 27.38 4.48
N TYR A 153 28.02 28.57 3.88
CA TYR A 153 29.22 29.38 3.69
C TYR A 153 28.93 30.81 4.13
N GLN A 154 29.97 31.55 4.54
CA GLN A 154 29.83 32.98 4.83
C GLN A 154 29.47 33.73 3.54
N GLY A 155 28.36 34.45 3.54
CA GLY A 155 27.82 35.12 2.37
C GLY A 155 26.65 36.05 2.69
N GLY A 156 25.87 36.42 1.67
CA GLY A 156 24.79 37.40 1.76
C GLY A 156 23.52 36.95 2.51
N GLY A 157 23.45 35.70 2.96
CA GLY A 157 22.27 35.14 3.63
C GLY A 157 21.24 34.50 2.70
N ASP A 158 21.59 34.29 1.42
CA ASP A 158 20.71 33.67 0.43
C ASP A 158 20.63 32.15 0.62
N ILE A 159 19.46 31.59 0.32
CA ILE A 159 19.24 30.13 0.25
C ILE A 159 19.20 29.73 -1.21
N LEU A 160 20.12 28.85 -1.61
CA LEU A 160 20.19 28.31 -2.97
C LEU A 160 19.65 26.88 -2.96
N ASP A 161 18.60 26.65 -3.74
CA ASP A 161 18.15 25.31 -4.12
C ASP A 161 18.80 24.94 -5.46
N ILE A 162 19.69 23.95 -5.43
CA ILE A 162 20.46 23.52 -6.60
C ILE A 162 19.54 22.85 -7.64
N GLU A 163 18.57 22.05 -7.21
CA GLU A 163 17.69 21.29 -8.12
C GLU A 163 16.80 22.25 -8.90
N ARG A 164 16.20 23.23 -8.21
CA ARG A 164 15.35 24.24 -8.82
C ARG A 164 16.10 25.21 -9.75
N SER A 165 17.37 25.49 -9.49
CA SER A 165 18.15 26.48 -10.26
C SER A 165 18.66 25.96 -11.60
N VAL A 166 18.51 24.66 -11.86
CA VAL A 166 19.00 23.97 -13.07
C VAL A 166 17.87 23.70 -14.07
N GLU A 167 16.60 23.90 -13.68
CA GLU A 167 15.43 23.94 -14.57
C GLU A 167 15.28 25.31 -15.26
#